data_AF-C3J850-F1
#
_entry.id   AF-C3J850-F1
#
_cell.length_a   1.000
_cell.length_b   1.000
_cell.length_c   1.000
_cell.angle_alpha   90.00
_cell.angle_beta   90.00
_cell.angle_gamma   90.00
#
_symmetry.space_group_name_H-M   'P 1'
#
loop_
_entity.id
_entity.type
_entity.pdbx_description
1 polymer ?
#
loop_
_entity_poly.entity_id
_entity_poly.type
_entity_poly.pdbx_seq_one_letter_code
_entity_poly.pdbx_strand_id
1 'polypeptide(L)'
;MKKVITQLAVGITMLTGTLVATTDVVAQQSFLTSNVQLRSATQLRAGEPKPLKSSEYVAKDINGKDHNIDAILKSGKAIMIDISAVWCGPCWGLHQSGAMEKLYKKFGPKGTNQIEVFWVGGDSRSTVEKIKGKGGATQGDWTKDSNGNPVPYPIFADPQMASALGIPVEGFPTLVLIGPGNKWVECRGEVQTNDPDFKEFKKLLALFMTEKDKPEALSISGVTDLYQGETHTMKLAYNTVAPITSVKWEAPAGIKLTKVSDTEYKVTAETLGSYEISATVTNKNGDAKESITVTVSAPISTFPFSCPMDTKDKLDKGWRSLDLDGDGLGFDSYMGKGLMARLGLSFKDPNTKVGAENSEDCLISFGKFYPTKFNNGNFSGDNINAKNELLSAPLVIPADAKAPTFSCYITTLFRANNPDKLKVMVAELNGTAVELLAPQSAEGSGWTLISADLSAYKGKTILLSLVPVVNGVSAIQVDQLRVTMDGSTAVDTPTLNVETVLYPNPAKEFITVQTREGSTIELFTLDGARVAVSKAISGTTSIAVSQLPAGTYMARITDKDGNSVSRPVLVQ
;
A
#
# COMPACT_ATOMS: atom_id res chain seq x y z
N MET A 1 38.26 -29.81 47.45
CA MET A 1 37.13 -29.42 46.58
C MET A 1 37.54 -28.19 45.77
N LYS A 2 37.44 -28.33 44.44
CA LYS A 2 37.65 -27.39 43.31
C LYS A 2 38.92 -26.48 43.31
N LYS A 3 39.79 -26.84 42.34
CA LYS A 3 41.15 -26.39 41.96
C LYS A 3 41.12 -25.04 41.21
N VAL A 4 42.06 -24.12 41.47
CA VAL A 4 43.38 -23.89 40.79
C VAL A 4 43.27 -23.72 39.27
N ILE A 5 43.79 -22.61 38.73
CA ILE A 5 44.55 -22.55 37.47
C ILE A 5 45.54 -21.37 37.51
N THR A 6 46.74 -21.68 37.04
CA THR A 6 48.01 -20.95 37.04
C THR A 6 48.20 -20.15 35.75
N GLN A 7 49.01 -19.09 35.81
CA GLN A 7 49.67 -18.45 34.67
C GLN A 7 50.58 -19.44 33.91
N LEU A 8 50.70 -19.35 32.59
CA LEU A 8 51.93 -18.86 31.91
C LEU A 8 51.85 -18.91 30.38
N ALA A 9 52.76 -18.13 29.82
CA ALA A 9 53.09 -17.81 28.43
C ALA A 9 53.56 -18.96 27.52
N VAL A 10 53.37 -18.69 26.22
CA VAL A 10 54.23 -18.96 25.04
C VAL A 10 54.45 -20.41 24.57
N GLY A 11 54.20 -20.62 23.27
CA GLY A 11 54.73 -21.75 22.51
C GLY A 11 54.25 -21.76 21.06
N ILE A 12 55.06 -21.21 20.14
CA ILE A 12 54.91 -21.38 18.69
C ILE A 12 55.40 -22.79 18.33
N THR A 13 54.62 -23.57 17.58
CA THR A 13 55.14 -24.66 16.74
C THR A 13 54.22 -24.89 15.55
N MET A 14 54.79 -24.84 14.33
CA MET A 14 54.13 -25.24 13.09
C MET A 14 54.00 -26.76 13.01
N LEU A 15 52.89 -27.27 12.43
CA LEU A 15 52.89 -28.35 11.44
C LEU A 15 51.46 -28.62 10.94
N THR A 16 51.28 -28.39 9.63
CA THR A 16 50.50 -29.13 8.64
C THR A 16 49.25 -29.91 9.10
N GLY A 17 48.10 -29.54 8.53
CA GLY A 17 46.90 -30.36 8.54
C GLY A 17 45.89 -29.87 7.51
N THR A 18 45.95 -30.47 6.31
CA THR A 18 44.83 -30.78 5.40
C THR A 18 43.67 -29.79 5.28
N LEU A 19 43.49 -29.24 4.07
CA LEU A 19 42.23 -28.65 3.61
C LEU A 19 41.09 -29.64 3.87
N VAL A 20 40.21 -29.29 4.80
CA VAL A 20 38.84 -29.80 4.84
C VAL A 20 38.00 -28.69 4.22
N ALA A 21 37.40 -29.00 3.07
CA ALA A 21 36.39 -28.15 2.47
C ALA A 21 35.26 -27.96 3.48
N THR A 22 35.12 -26.75 4.01
CA THR A 22 33.93 -26.37 4.75
C THR A 22 32.80 -26.29 3.75
N THR A 23 31.86 -27.22 3.88
CA THR A 23 30.54 -27.12 3.27
C THR A 23 29.95 -25.76 3.66
N ASP A 24 29.83 -24.86 2.69
CA ASP A 24 29.06 -23.63 2.84
C ASP A 24 27.61 -24.04 3.16
N VAL A 25 27.19 -23.72 4.37
CA VAL A 25 25.82 -23.87 4.81
C VAL A 25 24.98 -22.93 3.95
N VAL A 26 24.14 -23.52 3.10
CA VAL A 26 23.10 -22.82 2.34
C VAL A 26 22.24 -22.05 3.35
N ALA A 27 22.45 -20.73 3.40
CA ALA A 27 21.62 -19.84 4.20
C ALA A 27 20.26 -19.71 3.52
N GLN A 28 19.35 -20.61 3.84
CA GLN A 28 17.94 -20.47 3.53
C GLN A 28 17.38 -19.44 4.50
N GLN A 29 17.29 -18.17 4.09
CA GLN A 29 16.70 -17.12 4.91
C GLN A 29 15.18 -17.32 4.96
N SER A 30 14.72 -18.10 5.95
CA SER A 30 13.30 -18.26 6.26
C SER A 30 12.73 -16.95 6.79
N PHE A 31 11.65 -16.48 6.16
CA PHE A 31 10.87 -15.30 6.53
C PHE A 31 10.36 -15.38 7.97
N LEU A 32 11.03 -14.75 8.93
CA LEU A 32 10.44 -14.26 10.18
C LEU A 32 11.36 -13.20 10.79
N THR A 33 11.32 -11.98 10.26
CA THR A 33 11.84 -10.80 10.99
C THR A 33 10.90 -9.62 10.77
N SER A 34 10.38 -9.09 11.88
CA SER A 34 9.61 -7.84 12.01
C SER A 34 10.15 -6.72 11.11
N ASN A 35 9.31 -6.19 10.21
CA ASN A 35 9.73 -5.31 9.12
C ASN A 35 8.67 -4.25 8.79
N VAL A 36 8.83 -3.02 9.26
CA VAL A 36 8.16 -1.79 8.78
C VAL A 36 7.63 -1.91 7.33
N GLN A 37 6.31 -1.98 7.11
CA GLN A 37 5.72 -2.25 5.79
C GLN A 37 4.65 -1.22 5.40
N LEU A 38 4.95 -0.34 4.45
CA LEU A 38 3.95 0.51 3.79
C LEU A 38 3.41 -0.20 2.54
N ARG A 39 2.15 -0.66 2.57
CA ARG A 39 1.52 -1.35 1.43
C ARG A 39 0.03 -1.00 1.27
N SER A 40 -0.39 -0.92 0.01
CA SER A 40 -1.81 -0.83 -0.39
C SER A 40 -2.53 -2.15 -0.08
N ALA A 41 -3.81 -2.05 0.30
CA ALA A 41 -4.66 -3.14 0.80
C ALA A 41 -4.82 -4.31 -0.18
N THR A 42 -3.90 -5.27 -0.19
CA THR A 42 -4.14 -6.66 -0.66
C THR A 42 -3.07 -7.66 -0.18
N GLN A 43 -2.52 -7.53 1.02
CA GLN A 43 -1.70 -8.61 1.60
C GLN A 43 -2.57 -9.61 2.36
N LEU A 44 -3.28 -10.44 1.62
CA LEU A 44 -3.83 -11.68 2.14
C LEU A 44 -2.91 -12.82 1.70
N ARG A 45 -2.08 -13.26 2.66
CA ARG A 45 -1.52 -14.62 2.82
C ARG A 45 -1.57 -15.50 1.57
N ALA A 46 -0.52 -15.46 0.75
CA ALA A 46 -0.16 -16.64 -0.03
C ALA A 46 0.01 -17.80 0.98
N GLY A 47 -0.80 -18.85 0.86
CA GLY A 47 -0.61 -20.04 1.69
C GLY A 47 0.82 -20.56 1.52
N GLU A 48 1.46 -21.01 2.59
CA GLU A 48 2.77 -21.68 2.45
C GLU A 48 2.62 -22.90 1.52
N PRO A 49 3.58 -23.13 0.59
CA PRO A 49 3.52 -24.29 -0.30
C PRO A 49 3.49 -25.60 0.48
N LYS A 50 2.47 -26.42 0.21
CA LYS A 50 2.23 -27.71 0.84
C LYS A 50 2.90 -28.83 0.04
N PRO A 51 3.40 -29.91 0.67
CA PRO A 51 3.94 -31.04 -0.08
C PRO A 51 2.85 -31.76 -0.89
N LEU A 52 3.19 -32.24 -2.08
CA LEU A 52 2.40 -33.21 -2.82
C LEU A 52 2.43 -34.58 -2.13
N LYS A 53 1.38 -35.38 -2.36
CA LYS A 53 1.40 -36.81 -2.00
C LYS A 53 2.35 -37.60 -2.89
N SER A 54 2.38 -37.28 -4.19
CA SER A 54 3.32 -37.83 -5.17
C SER A 54 3.37 -36.93 -6.41
N SER A 55 4.53 -36.86 -7.07
CA SER A 55 4.67 -36.30 -8.43
C SER A 55 4.64 -37.38 -9.52
N GLU A 56 4.72 -38.67 -9.16
CA GLU A 56 4.74 -39.81 -10.07
C GLU A 56 3.35 -40.07 -10.67
N TYR A 57 2.96 -39.19 -11.59
CA TYR A 57 1.69 -39.25 -12.28
C TYR A 57 1.88 -38.92 -13.77
N VAL A 58 1.28 -39.73 -14.64
CA VAL A 58 1.26 -39.50 -16.09
C VAL A 58 -0.18 -39.28 -16.49
N ALA A 59 -0.51 -38.02 -16.77
CA ALA A 59 -1.84 -37.61 -17.19
C ALA A 59 -1.99 -37.78 -18.71
N LYS A 60 -3.12 -38.33 -19.17
CA LYS A 60 -3.44 -38.46 -20.60
C LYS A 60 -4.50 -37.43 -20.98
N ASP A 61 -4.16 -36.54 -21.91
CA ASP A 61 -5.10 -35.51 -22.36
C ASP A 61 -6.20 -36.08 -23.26
N ILE A 62 -7.23 -35.28 -23.55
CA ILE A 62 -8.35 -35.67 -24.41
C ILE A 62 -7.98 -35.95 -25.87
N ASN A 63 -6.73 -35.64 -26.27
CA ASN A 63 -6.16 -35.94 -27.58
C ASN A 63 -5.25 -37.19 -27.54
N GLY A 64 -5.12 -37.85 -26.39
CA GLY A 64 -4.36 -39.08 -26.20
C GLY A 64 -2.87 -38.88 -25.91
N LYS A 65 -2.39 -37.64 -25.74
CA LYS A 65 -0.99 -37.36 -25.42
C LYS A 65 -0.74 -37.48 -23.92
N ASP A 66 0.38 -38.12 -23.57
CA ASP A 66 0.83 -38.27 -22.19
C ASP A 66 1.64 -37.05 -21.71
N HIS A 67 1.38 -36.65 -20.46
CA HIS A 67 2.04 -35.55 -19.76
C HIS A 67 2.52 -36.06 -18.41
N ASN A 68 3.84 -36.22 -18.26
CA ASN A 68 4.45 -36.69 -17.02
C ASN A 68 4.71 -35.51 -16.07
N ILE A 69 3.98 -35.47 -14.96
CA ILE A 69 4.03 -34.39 -13.96
C ILE A 69 5.45 -34.24 -13.40
N ASP A 70 6.04 -35.34 -12.93
CA ASP A 70 7.38 -35.36 -12.36
C ASP A 70 8.46 -34.87 -13.35
N ALA A 71 8.37 -35.28 -14.62
CA ALA A 71 9.30 -34.84 -15.66
C ALA A 71 9.21 -33.33 -15.93
N ILE A 72 7.99 -32.76 -15.93
CA ILE A 72 7.78 -31.33 -16.09
C ILE A 72 8.39 -30.57 -14.91
N LEU A 73 8.13 -30.99 -13.67
CA LEU A 73 8.68 -30.35 -12.47
C LEU A 73 10.22 -30.45 -12.43
N LYS A 74 10.80 -31.60 -12.78
CA LYS A 74 12.26 -31.79 -12.87
C LYS A 74 12.93 -30.94 -13.96
N SER A 75 12.17 -30.51 -14.97
CA SER A 75 12.68 -29.57 -15.98
C SER A 75 12.85 -28.14 -15.45
N GLY A 76 12.32 -27.87 -14.24
CA GLY A 76 12.33 -26.54 -13.62
C GLY A 76 11.03 -25.75 -13.84
N LYS A 77 10.08 -26.27 -14.61
CA LYS A 77 8.78 -25.63 -14.82
C LYS A 77 7.82 -25.93 -13.67
N ALA A 78 6.95 -24.97 -13.38
CA ALA A 78 5.75 -25.19 -12.57
C ALA A 78 4.57 -25.64 -13.46
N ILE A 79 3.50 -26.14 -12.84
CA ILE A 79 2.27 -26.57 -13.50
C ILE A 79 1.11 -25.85 -12.83
N MET A 80 0.42 -25.01 -13.58
CA MET A 80 -0.83 -24.39 -13.15
C MET A 80 -1.99 -25.31 -13.53
N ILE A 81 -2.75 -25.78 -12.54
CA ILE A 81 -3.89 -26.67 -12.74
C ILE A 81 -5.19 -25.95 -12.37
N ASP A 82 -6.10 -25.87 -13.36
CA ASP A 82 -7.50 -25.54 -13.15
C ASP A 82 -8.29 -26.85 -13.03
N ILE A 83 -8.72 -27.16 -11.81
CA ILE A 83 -9.60 -28.29 -11.52
C ILE A 83 -11.04 -27.77 -11.54
N SER A 84 -11.77 -28.18 -12.57
CA SER A 84 -13.10 -27.66 -12.88
C SER A 84 -14.10 -28.78 -13.17
N ALA A 85 -15.39 -28.44 -13.19
CA ALA A 85 -16.45 -29.36 -13.57
C ALA A 85 -17.28 -28.78 -14.71
N VAL A 86 -17.62 -29.61 -15.71
CA VAL A 86 -18.30 -29.17 -16.94
C VAL A 86 -19.67 -28.49 -16.72
N TRP A 87 -20.34 -28.78 -15.59
CA TRP A 87 -21.64 -28.23 -15.21
C TRP A 87 -21.54 -26.97 -14.31
N CYS A 88 -20.34 -26.63 -13.84
CA CYS A 88 -20.11 -25.59 -12.84
C CYS A 88 -20.14 -24.19 -13.47
N GLY A 89 -21.10 -23.37 -13.06
CA GLY A 89 -21.26 -21.99 -13.53
C GLY A 89 -20.04 -21.09 -13.25
N PRO A 90 -19.52 -21.02 -12.00
CA PRO A 90 -18.32 -20.25 -11.70
C PRO A 90 -17.08 -20.69 -12.51
N CYS A 91 -16.94 -22.00 -12.76
CA CYS A 91 -15.87 -22.56 -13.58
C CYS A 91 -15.99 -22.08 -15.03
N TRP A 92 -17.21 -22.07 -15.57
CA TRP A 92 -17.48 -21.57 -16.91
C TRP A 92 -17.22 -20.06 -17.01
N GLY A 93 -17.59 -19.30 -15.99
CA GLY A 93 -17.26 -17.87 -15.90
C GLY A 93 -15.76 -17.60 -15.92
N LEU A 94 -14.96 -18.41 -15.20
CA LEU A 94 -13.50 -18.34 -15.26
C LEU A 94 -12.97 -18.68 -16.66
N HIS A 95 -13.45 -19.77 -17.26
CA HIS A 95 -13.09 -20.18 -18.62
C HIS A 95 -13.37 -19.07 -19.65
N GLN A 96 -14.58 -18.49 -19.62
CA GLN A 96 -14.96 -17.40 -20.52
C GLN A 96 -14.21 -16.08 -20.28
N SER A 97 -13.64 -15.88 -19.09
CA SER A 97 -12.85 -14.66 -18.79
C SER A 97 -11.53 -14.59 -19.57
N GLY A 98 -11.07 -15.72 -20.13
CA GLY A 98 -9.79 -15.85 -20.81
C GLY A 98 -8.58 -15.79 -19.88
N ALA A 99 -8.77 -15.95 -18.56
CA ALA A 99 -7.72 -15.80 -17.56
C ALA A 99 -6.57 -16.80 -17.79
N MET A 100 -6.90 -18.07 -18.04
CA MET A 100 -5.92 -19.14 -18.25
C MET A 100 -5.14 -18.95 -19.55
N GLU A 101 -5.77 -18.45 -20.61
CA GLU A 101 -5.14 -18.16 -21.91
C GLU A 101 -4.19 -16.97 -21.79
N LYS A 102 -4.59 -15.92 -21.07
CA LYS A 102 -3.72 -14.76 -20.78
C LYS A 102 -2.51 -15.20 -19.95
N LEU A 103 -2.73 -16.03 -18.93
CA LEU A 103 -1.68 -16.61 -18.10
C LEU A 103 -0.71 -17.45 -18.94
N TYR A 104 -1.22 -18.38 -19.74
CA TYR A 104 -0.43 -19.28 -20.57
C TYR A 104 0.32 -18.54 -21.69
N LYS A 105 -0.27 -17.49 -22.27
CA LYS A 105 0.42 -16.61 -23.22
C LYS A 105 1.62 -15.93 -22.57
N LYS A 106 1.52 -15.53 -21.30
CA LYS A 106 2.55 -14.78 -20.59
C LYS A 106 3.65 -15.67 -20.01
N PHE A 107 3.29 -16.78 -19.37
CA PHE A 107 4.22 -17.62 -18.62
C PHE A 107 4.47 -19.01 -19.25
N GLY A 108 3.63 -19.42 -20.21
CA GLY A 108 3.77 -20.68 -20.91
C GLY A 108 4.91 -20.69 -21.94
N PRO A 109 5.02 -21.74 -22.77
CA PRO A 109 6.18 -21.97 -23.63
C PRO A 109 6.53 -20.87 -24.63
N LYS A 110 5.54 -20.08 -25.09
CA LYS A 110 5.74 -18.93 -25.98
C LYS A 110 6.02 -17.61 -25.23
N GLY A 111 5.83 -17.61 -23.91
CA GLY A 111 6.08 -16.48 -23.02
C GLY A 111 7.40 -16.67 -22.27
N THR A 112 7.38 -16.62 -20.93
CA THR A 112 8.58 -16.86 -20.10
C THR A 112 8.99 -18.33 -20.01
N ASN A 113 8.17 -19.27 -20.49
CA ASN A 113 8.41 -20.72 -20.44
C ASN A 113 8.64 -21.28 -19.03
N GLN A 114 8.04 -20.63 -18.02
CA GLN A 114 8.14 -21.01 -16.61
C GLN A 114 7.05 -21.99 -16.18
N ILE A 115 5.91 -22.03 -16.89
CA ILE A 115 4.80 -22.91 -16.54
C ILE A 115 4.32 -23.76 -17.71
N GLU A 116 3.70 -24.89 -17.37
CA GLU A 116 2.64 -25.51 -18.17
C GLU A 116 1.28 -25.19 -17.54
N VAL A 117 0.21 -25.21 -18.32
CA VAL A 117 -1.18 -25.04 -17.83
C VAL A 117 -1.97 -26.29 -18.16
N PHE A 118 -2.72 -26.82 -17.19
CA PHE A 118 -3.65 -27.93 -17.38
C PHE A 118 -5.06 -27.54 -16.95
N TRP A 119 -6.04 -27.82 -17.81
CA TRP A 119 -7.44 -27.85 -17.40
C TRP A 119 -7.84 -29.30 -17.13
N VAL A 120 -8.41 -29.57 -15.96
CA VAL A 120 -8.72 -30.92 -15.49
C VAL A 120 -10.18 -31.01 -15.10
N GLY A 121 -10.91 -31.90 -15.76
CA GLY A 121 -12.25 -32.32 -15.36
C GLY A 121 -12.19 -33.10 -14.06
N GLY A 122 -12.45 -32.44 -12.94
CA GLY A 122 -12.23 -32.96 -11.59
C GLY A 122 -13.31 -33.91 -11.07
N ASP A 123 -14.31 -34.26 -11.88
CA ASP A 123 -15.37 -35.19 -11.50
C ASP A 123 -15.69 -36.20 -12.61
N SER A 124 -16.40 -37.27 -12.23
CA SER A 124 -16.77 -38.35 -13.18
C SER A 124 -17.78 -37.91 -14.25
N ARG A 125 -18.40 -36.73 -14.09
CA ARG A 125 -19.35 -36.16 -15.06
C ARG A 125 -18.63 -35.40 -16.18
N SER A 126 -17.38 -34.98 -15.95
CA SER A 126 -16.54 -34.26 -16.90
C SER A 126 -15.90 -35.21 -17.92
N THR A 127 -16.73 -35.97 -18.63
CA THR A 127 -16.29 -36.89 -19.69
C THR A 127 -15.81 -36.12 -20.92
N VAL A 128 -15.02 -36.78 -21.79
CA VAL A 128 -14.52 -36.19 -23.05
C VAL A 128 -15.65 -35.62 -23.92
N GLU A 129 -16.81 -36.27 -23.96
CA GLU A 129 -17.97 -35.78 -24.71
C GLU A 129 -18.54 -34.48 -24.12
N LYS A 130 -18.66 -34.41 -22.79
CA LYS A 130 -19.17 -33.21 -22.09
C LYS A 130 -18.22 -32.03 -22.17
N ILE A 131 -16.92 -32.30 -22.10
CA ILE A 131 -15.86 -31.31 -22.32
C ILE A 131 -16.00 -30.71 -23.73
N LYS A 132 -16.27 -31.53 -24.76
CA LYS A 132 -16.52 -31.08 -26.14
C LYS A 132 -17.92 -30.47 -26.34
N GLY A 133 -18.63 -30.12 -25.27
CA GLY A 133 -19.95 -29.49 -25.34
C GLY A 133 -21.09 -30.39 -25.81
N LYS A 134 -20.94 -31.72 -25.80
CA LYS A 134 -21.95 -32.64 -26.37
C LYS A 134 -22.98 -33.13 -25.33
N GLY A 135 -24.26 -33.06 -25.71
CA GLY A 135 -25.40 -33.46 -24.87
C GLY A 135 -25.69 -32.51 -23.71
N GLY A 136 -26.65 -32.84 -22.84
CA GLY A 136 -27.02 -31.99 -21.69
C GLY A 136 -26.02 -32.02 -20.52
N ALA A 137 -26.16 -31.11 -19.55
CA ALA A 137 -25.35 -31.02 -18.32
C ALA A 137 -23.87 -30.62 -18.51
N THR A 138 -23.56 -29.84 -19.54
CA THR A 138 -22.32 -29.06 -19.68
C THR A 138 -22.68 -27.61 -19.99
N GLN A 139 -21.86 -26.66 -19.53
CA GLN A 139 -22.07 -25.22 -19.78
C GLN A 139 -21.73 -24.83 -21.23
N GLY A 140 -20.85 -25.58 -21.91
CA GLY A 140 -20.45 -25.31 -23.29
C GLY A 140 -19.31 -26.21 -23.77
N ASP A 141 -18.65 -25.79 -24.85
CA ASP A 141 -17.44 -26.44 -25.38
C ASP A 141 -16.20 -25.87 -24.68
N TRP A 142 -15.66 -26.64 -23.74
CA TRP A 142 -14.48 -26.30 -22.95
C TRP A 142 -13.18 -26.41 -23.74
N THR A 143 -13.22 -26.97 -24.96
CA THR A 143 -12.06 -26.97 -25.86
C THR A 143 -11.84 -25.64 -26.55
N LYS A 144 -12.76 -24.67 -26.36
CA LYS A 144 -12.76 -23.38 -27.04
C LYS A 144 -12.68 -22.22 -26.07
N ASP A 145 -11.93 -21.18 -26.41
CA ASP A 145 -11.92 -19.90 -25.71
C ASP A 145 -13.23 -19.12 -25.94
N SER A 146 -13.34 -17.93 -25.33
CA SER A 146 -14.50 -17.04 -25.48
C SER A 146 -14.77 -16.57 -26.92
N ASN A 147 -13.79 -16.70 -27.82
CA ASN A 147 -13.89 -16.31 -29.23
C ASN A 147 -14.14 -17.52 -30.15
N GLY A 148 -14.27 -18.74 -29.60
CA GLY A 148 -14.47 -19.97 -30.36
C GLY A 148 -13.18 -20.60 -30.91
N ASN A 149 -12.00 -20.09 -30.55
CA ASN A 149 -10.72 -20.69 -30.94
C ASN A 149 -10.35 -21.83 -29.99
N PRO A 150 -9.60 -22.86 -30.44
CA PRO A 150 -9.08 -23.87 -29.52
C PRO A 150 -8.27 -23.26 -28.38
N VAL A 151 -8.49 -23.71 -27.15
CA VAL A 151 -7.64 -23.29 -26.02
C VAL A 151 -6.20 -23.76 -26.24
N PRO A 152 -5.19 -23.00 -25.78
CA PRO A 152 -3.80 -23.26 -26.11
C PRO A 152 -3.12 -24.31 -25.21
N TYR A 153 -3.82 -24.85 -24.23
CA TYR A 153 -3.29 -25.75 -23.20
C TYR A 153 -3.99 -27.13 -23.19
N PRO A 154 -3.35 -28.19 -22.66
CA PRO A 154 -3.95 -29.51 -22.52
C PRO A 154 -5.19 -29.53 -21.62
N ILE A 155 -6.15 -30.38 -22.02
CA ILE A 155 -7.41 -30.62 -21.31
C ILE A 155 -7.48 -32.11 -20.94
N PHE A 156 -7.87 -32.42 -19.71
CA PHE A 156 -7.93 -33.78 -19.18
C PHE A 156 -9.34 -34.12 -18.70
N ALA A 157 -9.81 -35.31 -19.05
CA ALA A 157 -11.01 -35.93 -18.46
C ALA A 157 -10.55 -36.89 -17.35
N ASP A 158 -10.01 -36.34 -16.27
CA ASP A 158 -9.26 -37.11 -15.28
C ASP A 158 -9.66 -36.73 -13.84
N PRO A 159 -10.71 -37.37 -13.28
CA PRO A 159 -11.18 -37.09 -11.93
C PRO A 159 -10.24 -37.63 -10.84
N GLN A 160 -9.21 -38.40 -11.19
CA GLN A 160 -8.29 -39.01 -10.22
C GLN A 160 -7.05 -38.16 -9.97
N MET A 161 -6.69 -37.27 -10.90
CA MET A 161 -5.46 -36.49 -10.85
C MET A 161 -5.26 -35.76 -9.52
N ALA A 162 -6.25 -35.00 -9.05
CA ALA A 162 -6.13 -34.22 -7.81
C ALA A 162 -5.87 -35.12 -6.59
N SER A 163 -6.58 -36.24 -6.47
CA SER A 163 -6.41 -37.20 -5.38
C SER A 163 -5.06 -37.93 -5.43
N ALA A 164 -4.59 -38.27 -6.63
CA ALA A 164 -3.28 -38.89 -6.84
C ALA A 164 -2.14 -37.95 -6.41
N LEU A 165 -2.26 -36.66 -6.74
CA LEU A 165 -1.31 -35.61 -6.37
C LEU A 165 -1.44 -35.18 -4.89
N GLY A 166 -2.54 -35.55 -4.21
CA GLY A 166 -2.79 -35.17 -2.81
C GLY A 166 -3.34 -33.75 -2.63
N ILE A 167 -3.99 -33.22 -3.65
CA ILE A 167 -4.61 -31.89 -3.63
C ILE A 167 -6.07 -32.04 -3.19
N PRO A 168 -6.48 -31.48 -2.04
CA PRO A 168 -7.86 -31.50 -1.60
C PRO A 168 -8.70 -30.60 -2.51
N VAL A 169 -9.83 -31.13 -2.99
CA VAL A 169 -10.80 -30.38 -3.79
C VAL A 169 -12.07 -30.25 -2.97
N GLU A 170 -12.27 -29.08 -2.35
CA GLU A 170 -13.45 -28.77 -1.54
C GLU A 170 -14.60 -28.17 -2.37
N GLY A 171 -14.29 -27.69 -3.57
CA GLY A 171 -15.26 -27.14 -4.52
C GLY A 171 -14.64 -26.82 -5.88
N PHE A 172 -15.48 -26.46 -6.86
CA PHE A 172 -15.04 -26.08 -8.20
C PHE A 172 -15.33 -24.59 -8.48
N PRO A 173 -14.41 -23.85 -9.15
CA PRO A 173 -13.09 -24.30 -9.56
C PRO A 173 -12.10 -24.28 -8.39
N THR A 174 -11.17 -25.25 -8.36
CA THR A 174 -9.98 -25.25 -7.49
C THR A 174 -8.75 -25.01 -8.36
N LEU A 175 -7.99 -23.95 -8.06
CA LEU A 175 -6.85 -23.51 -8.85
C LEU A 175 -5.57 -23.67 -8.04
N VAL A 176 -4.62 -24.47 -8.54
CA VAL A 176 -3.37 -24.74 -7.84
C VAL A 176 -2.16 -24.56 -8.74
N LEU A 177 -1.09 -24.04 -8.16
CA LEU A 177 0.23 -23.99 -8.78
C LEU A 177 1.10 -25.04 -8.10
N ILE A 178 1.57 -26.00 -8.88
CA ILE A 178 2.52 -27.02 -8.45
C ILE A 178 3.89 -26.63 -8.98
N GLY A 179 4.92 -26.62 -8.14
CA GLY A 179 6.27 -26.28 -8.60
C GLY A 179 7.35 -27.25 -8.15
N PRO A 180 8.59 -27.02 -8.63
CA PRO A 180 9.79 -27.73 -8.20
C PRO A 180 9.87 -27.96 -6.68
N GLY A 181 10.43 -29.10 -6.29
CA GLY A 181 10.44 -29.55 -4.89
C GLY A 181 9.16 -30.27 -4.46
N ASN A 182 8.28 -30.63 -5.41
CA ASN A 182 7.03 -31.37 -5.17
C ASN A 182 6.11 -30.69 -4.16
N LYS A 183 5.93 -29.38 -4.33
CA LYS A 183 5.02 -28.57 -3.50
C LYS A 183 3.94 -27.90 -4.34
N TRP A 184 2.82 -27.57 -3.72
CA TRP A 184 1.71 -26.88 -4.35
C TRP A 184 1.14 -25.78 -3.47
N VAL A 185 0.54 -24.78 -4.10
CA VAL A 185 -0.18 -23.69 -3.42
C VAL A 185 -1.48 -23.41 -4.17
N GLU A 186 -2.56 -23.10 -3.44
CA GLU A 186 -3.80 -22.63 -4.06
C GLU A 186 -3.63 -21.18 -4.52
N CYS A 187 -4.10 -20.86 -5.73
CA CYS A 187 -3.76 -19.60 -6.40
C CYS A 187 -4.91 -18.98 -7.19
N ARG A 188 -6.16 -19.25 -6.77
CA ARG A 188 -7.34 -18.76 -7.49
C ARG A 188 -7.37 -17.24 -7.59
N GLY A 189 -7.06 -16.52 -6.51
CA GLY A 189 -7.10 -15.06 -6.48
C GLY A 189 -6.03 -14.42 -7.37
N GLU A 190 -4.88 -15.07 -7.49
CA GLU A 190 -3.73 -14.62 -8.25
C GLU A 190 -3.88 -14.84 -9.76
N VAL A 191 -4.71 -15.82 -10.14
CA VAL A 191 -5.06 -16.10 -11.55
C VAL A 191 -6.31 -15.35 -11.98
N GLN A 192 -7.35 -15.30 -11.15
CA GLN A 192 -8.61 -14.61 -11.45
C GLN A 192 -8.48 -13.10 -11.14
N THR A 193 -7.61 -12.42 -11.88
CA THR A 193 -7.28 -11.00 -11.67
C THR A 193 -7.47 -10.16 -12.92
N ASN A 194 -7.68 -8.86 -12.72
CA ASN A 194 -7.66 -7.85 -13.78
C ASN A 194 -6.26 -7.27 -14.02
N ASP A 195 -5.27 -7.67 -13.23
CA ASP A 195 -3.87 -7.26 -13.41
C ASP A 195 -3.28 -7.91 -14.68
N PRO A 196 -2.97 -7.13 -15.74
CA PRO A 196 -2.39 -7.68 -16.97
C PRO A 196 -0.98 -8.24 -16.77
N ASP A 197 -0.33 -7.91 -15.64
CA ASP A 197 1.00 -8.35 -15.29
C ASP A 197 1.07 -9.54 -14.37
N PHE A 198 -0.06 -9.97 -13.80
CA PHE A 198 -0.15 -11.09 -12.87
C PHE A 198 0.92 -10.98 -11.76
N LYS A 199 1.07 -9.79 -11.16
CA LYS A 199 2.13 -9.50 -10.20
C LYS A 199 2.09 -10.44 -8.99
N GLU A 200 0.90 -10.76 -8.48
CA GLU A 200 0.76 -11.71 -7.38
C GLU A 200 1.08 -13.16 -7.80
N PHE A 201 0.67 -13.58 -9.00
CA PHE A 201 1.04 -14.91 -9.51
C PHE A 201 2.55 -15.05 -9.70
N LYS A 202 3.25 -14.00 -10.16
CA LYS A 202 4.73 -13.98 -10.24
C LYS A 202 5.37 -14.20 -8.87
N LYS A 203 4.80 -13.64 -7.80
CA LYS A 203 5.28 -13.88 -6.44
C LYS A 203 5.11 -15.34 -6.04
N LEU A 204 4.02 -16.00 -6.44
CA LEU A 204 3.84 -17.44 -6.21
C LEU A 204 4.85 -18.28 -6.99
N LEU A 205 5.13 -17.95 -8.25
CA LEU A 205 6.17 -18.65 -9.02
C LEU A 205 7.54 -18.56 -8.36
N ALA A 206 7.86 -17.41 -7.77
CA ALA A 206 9.11 -17.21 -7.04
C ALA A 206 9.25 -18.09 -5.78
N LEU A 207 8.20 -18.77 -5.32
CA LEU A 207 8.28 -19.77 -4.25
C LEU A 207 8.91 -21.09 -4.72
N PHE A 208 9.02 -21.30 -6.03
CA PHE A 208 9.49 -22.54 -6.64
C PHE A 208 10.77 -22.36 -7.46
N MET A 209 11.55 -21.31 -7.17
CA MET A 209 12.82 -21.04 -7.84
C MET A 209 13.83 -22.19 -7.68
N THR A 210 14.74 -22.30 -8.63
CA THR A 210 15.83 -23.26 -8.68
C THR A 210 17.19 -22.56 -8.82
N GLU A 211 18.29 -23.30 -8.68
CA GLU A 211 19.63 -22.78 -8.91
C GLU A 211 19.92 -22.31 -10.34
N LYS A 212 19.03 -22.58 -11.30
CA LYS A 212 19.15 -22.15 -12.71
C LYS A 212 18.44 -20.84 -13.00
N ASP A 213 17.69 -20.33 -12.03
CA ASP A 213 16.91 -19.11 -12.20
C ASP A 213 17.72 -17.87 -11.82
N LYS A 214 17.49 -16.79 -12.56
CA LYS A 214 17.96 -15.46 -12.18
C LYS A 214 17.15 -14.94 -10.98
N PRO A 215 17.57 -13.87 -10.30
CA PRO A 215 16.79 -13.30 -9.19
C PRO A 215 15.40 -12.85 -9.68
N GLU A 216 14.37 -12.96 -8.83
CA GLU A 216 13.00 -12.56 -9.16
C GLU A 216 12.29 -11.93 -7.95
N ALA A 217 11.05 -11.44 -8.16
CA ALA A 217 10.21 -10.81 -7.14
C ALA A 217 10.89 -9.65 -6.37
N LEU A 218 11.68 -8.85 -7.10
CA LEU A 218 12.32 -7.67 -6.53
C LEU A 218 11.24 -6.69 -6.04
N SER A 219 11.48 -6.05 -4.91
CA SER A 219 10.62 -5.01 -4.37
C SER A 219 11.45 -4.02 -3.58
N ILE A 220 11.37 -2.75 -3.97
CA ILE A 220 11.91 -1.64 -3.20
C ILE A 220 10.79 -1.12 -2.28
N SER A 221 11.11 -0.91 -1.02
CA SER A 221 10.17 -0.38 -0.02
C SER A 221 10.81 0.71 0.83
N GLY A 222 10.05 1.74 1.17
CA GLY A 222 10.48 2.85 2.02
C GLY A 222 9.62 4.10 1.76
N VAL A 223 10.01 5.23 2.36
CA VAL A 223 9.29 6.50 2.17
C VAL A 223 9.53 7.03 0.75
N THR A 224 8.45 7.23 0.00
CA THR A 224 8.50 7.75 -1.38
C THR A 224 8.15 9.22 -1.49
N ASP A 225 7.44 9.78 -0.52
CA ASP A 225 7.19 11.22 -0.42
C ASP A 225 8.20 11.83 0.56
N LEU A 226 9.33 12.25 0.02
CA LEU A 226 10.42 12.87 0.76
C LEU A 226 10.29 14.39 0.78
N TYR A 227 10.96 15.01 1.73
CA TYR A 227 11.17 16.45 1.76
C TYR A 227 12.65 16.78 1.62
N GLN A 228 12.95 17.94 1.04
CA GLN A 228 14.32 18.37 0.83
C GLN A 228 15.12 18.36 2.15
N GLY A 229 16.27 17.70 2.13
CA GLY A 229 17.17 17.51 3.26
C GLY A 229 16.86 16.29 4.13
N GLU A 230 15.71 15.63 3.98
CA GLU A 230 15.41 14.41 4.71
C GLU A 230 16.24 13.22 4.25
N THR A 231 16.53 12.33 5.19
CA THR A 231 17.14 11.03 4.94
C THR A 231 16.28 9.91 5.51
N HIS A 232 15.83 9.01 4.65
CA HIS A 232 15.06 7.82 5.03
C HIS A 232 15.75 6.53 4.59
N THR A 233 15.45 5.41 5.24
CA THR A 233 15.96 4.11 4.83
C THR A 233 15.01 3.49 3.80
N MET A 234 15.56 3.07 2.66
CA MET A 234 14.90 2.18 1.71
C MET A 234 15.50 0.79 1.80
N LYS A 235 14.64 -0.21 1.60
CA LYS A 235 14.98 -1.62 1.61
C LYS A 235 14.68 -2.27 0.27
N LEU A 236 15.45 -3.29 -0.08
CA LEU A 236 15.26 -4.15 -1.24
C LEU A 236 15.03 -5.58 -0.77
N ALA A 237 13.91 -6.16 -1.19
CA ALA A 237 13.64 -7.58 -1.10
C ALA A 237 13.77 -8.22 -2.49
N TYR A 238 14.20 -9.47 -2.54
CA TYR A 238 14.26 -10.29 -3.75
C TYR A 238 14.30 -11.78 -3.39
N ASN A 239 13.93 -12.64 -4.33
CA ASN A 239 14.05 -14.08 -4.22
C ASN A 239 15.16 -14.59 -5.15
N THR A 240 15.97 -15.52 -4.66
CA THR A 240 17.00 -16.21 -5.44
C THR A 240 17.42 -17.50 -4.75
N VAL A 241 17.82 -18.50 -5.53
CA VAL A 241 18.43 -19.75 -5.00
C VAL A 241 19.91 -19.81 -5.37
N ALA A 242 20.29 -19.37 -6.57
CA ALA A 242 21.70 -19.26 -6.93
C ALA A 242 22.38 -18.12 -6.14
N PRO A 243 23.65 -18.28 -5.75
CA PRO A 243 24.39 -17.25 -5.03
C PRO A 243 24.41 -15.90 -5.77
N ILE A 244 24.16 -14.82 -5.04
CA ILE A 244 24.23 -13.45 -5.56
C ILE A 244 25.68 -13.07 -5.83
N THR A 245 25.91 -12.46 -6.99
CA THR A 245 27.22 -11.94 -7.39
C THR A 245 27.31 -10.43 -7.25
N SER A 246 26.19 -9.70 -7.37
CA SER A 246 26.14 -8.25 -7.14
C SER A 246 24.75 -7.72 -6.83
N VAL A 247 24.69 -6.65 -6.03
CA VAL A 247 23.53 -5.79 -5.85
C VAL A 247 23.94 -4.34 -6.10
N LYS A 248 23.30 -3.67 -7.07
CA LYS A 248 23.60 -2.30 -7.47
C LYS A 248 22.37 -1.43 -7.31
N TRP A 249 22.50 -0.31 -6.61
CA TRP A 249 21.47 0.72 -6.55
C TRP A 249 21.89 1.95 -7.36
N GLU A 250 20.93 2.56 -8.04
CA GLU A 250 21.13 3.70 -8.93
C GLU A 250 20.05 4.75 -8.64
N ALA A 251 20.47 6.01 -8.55
CA ALA A 251 19.57 7.16 -8.45
C ALA A 251 20.11 8.34 -9.28
N PRO A 252 19.25 9.19 -9.84
CA PRO A 252 19.65 10.38 -10.59
C PRO A 252 20.22 11.47 -9.68
N ALA A 253 20.80 12.50 -10.30
CA ALA A 253 21.20 13.72 -9.59
C ALA A 253 19.99 14.33 -8.86
N GLY A 254 20.16 14.69 -7.60
CA GLY A 254 19.09 15.16 -6.71
C GLY A 254 18.67 14.16 -5.62
N ILE A 255 19.08 12.89 -5.76
CA ILE A 255 18.93 11.87 -4.73
C ILE A 255 20.31 11.29 -4.40
N LYS A 256 20.67 11.33 -3.12
CA LYS A 256 21.92 10.74 -2.63
C LYS A 256 21.64 9.40 -1.96
N LEU A 257 22.33 8.37 -2.43
CA LEU A 257 22.29 7.03 -1.87
C LEU A 257 23.51 6.77 -0.98
N THR A 258 23.29 6.36 0.26
CA THR A 258 24.35 5.92 1.17
C THR A 258 24.11 4.47 1.57
N LYS A 259 25.00 3.57 1.17
CA LYS A 259 24.89 2.13 1.41
C LYS A 259 24.94 1.83 2.91
N VAL A 260 23.97 1.06 3.41
CA VAL A 260 23.99 0.47 4.76
C VAL A 260 24.35 -1.01 4.63
N SER A 261 23.66 -1.72 3.73
CA SER A 261 23.95 -3.10 3.31
C SER A 261 23.62 -3.25 1.82
N ASP A 262 23.73 -4.45 1.25
CA ASP A 262 23.28 -4.69 -0.13
C ASP A 262 21.76 -4.48 -0.28
N THR A 263 21.00 -4.76 0.78
CA THR A 263 19.54 -4.70 0.79
C THR A 263 18.99 -3.45 1.47
N GLU A 264 19.83 -2.59 2.04
CA GLU A 264 19.40 -1.37 2.74
C GLU A 264 20.26 -0.17 2.37
N TYR A 265 19.60 0.92 1.97
CA TYR A 265 20.25 2.19 1.61
C TYR A 265 19.55 3.35 2.32
N LYS A 266 20.34 4.30 2.81
CA LYS A 266 19.83 5.62 3.19
C LYS A 266 19.68 6.47 1.92
N VAL A 267 18.51 7.04 1.75
CA VAL A 267 18.11 7.89 0.64
C VAL A 267 17.92 9.30 1.16
N THR A 268 18.78 10.21 0.73
CA THR A 268 18.71 11.63 1.09
C THR A 268 18.20 12.43 -0.11
N ALA A 269 17.16 13.23 0.12
CA ALA A 269 16.58 14.09 -0.90
C ALA A 269 17.30 15.45 -0.96
N GLU A 270 17.97 15.78 -2.06
CA GLU A 270 18.78 17.01 -2.16
C GLU A 270 18.05 18.13 -2.90
N THR A 271 17.27 17.79 -3.93
CA THR A 271 16.56 18.76 -4.78
C THR A 271 15.09 18.38 -4.99
N LEU A 272 14.25 19.39 -5.21
CA LEU A 272 12.83 19.20 -5.48
C LEU A 272 12.60 18.53 -6.83
N GLY A 273 11.64 17.60 -6.90
CA GLY A 273 11.32 16.91 -8.14
C GLY A 273 10.73 15.53 -7.95
N SER A 274 10.61 14.80 -9.04
CA SER A 274 10.24 13.38 -9.05
C SER A 274 11.38 12.60 -9.67
N TYR A 275 11.81 11.54 -8.98
CA TYR A 275 13.00 10.78 -9.29
C TYR A 275 12.70 9.30 -9.31
N GLU A 276 13.37 8.55 -10.18
CA GLU A 276 13.32 7.10 -10.18
C GLU A 276 14.59 6.53 -9.52
N ILE A 277 14.41 5.78 -8.44
CA ILE A 277 15.48 5.00 -7.80
C ILE A 277 15.32 3.57 -8.29
N SER A 278 16.43 2.93 -8.69
CA SER A 278 16.39 1.56 -9.16
C SER A 278 17.43 0.68 -8.49
N ALA A 279 17.12 -0.60 -8.37
CA ALA A 279 18.03 -1.60 -7.84
C ALA A 279 18.12 -2.79 -8.81
N THR A 280 19.33 -3.29 -9.04
CA THR A 280 19.62 -4.46 -9.85
C THR A 280 20.31 -5.52 -9.03
N VAL A 281 19.79 -6.74 -9.07
CA VAL A 281 20.32 -7.92 -8.38
C VAL A 281 20.77 -8.92 -9.44
N THR A 282 21.99 -9.42 -9.30
CA THR A 282 22.63 -10.34 -10.26
C THR A 282 23.04 -11.63 -9.59
N ASN A 283 22.79 -12.74 -10.27
CA ASN A 283 23.42 -14.04 -9.97
C ASN A 283 24.02 -14.64 -11.26
N LYS A 284 24.58 -15.86 -11.16
CA LYS A 284 25.19 -16.57 -12.30
C LYS A 284 24.27 -16.77 -13.52
N ASN A 285 22.95 -16.69 -13.32
CA ASN A 285 21.92 -16.92 -14.35
C ASN A 285 21.36 -15.62 -14.94
N GLY A 286 21.76 -14.45 -14.42
CA GLY A 286 21.44 -13.14 -14.99
C GLY A 286 20.96 -12.10 -13.98
N ASP A 287 20.38 -11.03 -14.52
CA ASP A 287 19.97 -9.83 -13.79
C ASP A 287 18.44 -9.72 -13.63
N ALA A 288 18.03 -9.14 -12.52
CA ALA A 288 16.70 -8.56 -12.34
C ALA A 288 16.81 -7.14 -11.79
N LYS A 289 15.92 -6.26 -12.27
CA LYS A 289 15.90 -4.84 -11.94
C LYS A 289 14.49 -4.43 -11.52
N GLU A 290 14.40 -3.58 -10.51
CA GLU A 290 13.17 -2.96 -10.03
C GLU A 290 13.41 -1.45 -9.84
N SER A 291 12.36 -0.65 -10.01
CA SER A 291 12.41 0.80 -9.88
C SER A 291 11.26 1.30 -9.00
N ILE A 292 11.49 2.39 -8.27
CA ILE A 292 10.47 3.09 -7.48
C ILE A 292 10.56 4.59 -7.72
N THR A 293 9.41 5.23 -7.88
CA THR A 293 9.32 6.70 -7.98
C THR A 293 9.30 7.32 -6.59
N VAL A 294 10.10 8.35 -6.40
CA VAL A 294 10.21 9.15 -5.18
C VAL A 294 9.95 10.61 -5.53
N THR A 295 9.08 11.27 -4.79
CA THR A 295 8.77 12.70 -4.94
C THR A 295 9.43 13.47 -3.81
N VAL A 296 10.06 14.60 -4.13
CA VAL A 296 10.71 15.50 -3.17
C VAL A 296 9.99 16.84 -3.14
N SER A 297 9.42 17.18 -1.98
CA SER A 297 8.75 18.46 -1.71
C SER A 297 9.60 19.39 -0.83
N ALA A 298 9.28 20.68 -0.83
CA ALA A 298 9.92 21.63 0.09
C ALA A 298 9.40 21.43 1.52
N PRO A 299 10.24 21.61 2.55
CA PRO A 299 9.78 21.75 3.93
C PRO A 299 8.63 22.76 4.09
N ILE A 300 7.77 22.54 5.07
CA ILE A 300 6.66 23.43 5.38
C ILE A 300 7.20 24.67 6.07
N SER A 301 7.00 25.84 5.45
CA SER A 301 7.44 27.14 5.96
C SER A 301 6.31 28.18 6.03
N THR A 302 5.08 27.79 5.71
CA THR A 302 3.90 28.67 5.72
C THR A 302 2.97 28.25 6.84
N PHE A 303 2.59 29.21 7.69
CA PHE A 303 1.77 28.99 8.88
C PHE A 303 0.58 29.96 8.93
N PRO A 304 -0.57 29.60 9.54
CA PRO A 304 -0.82 28.33 10.23
C PRO A 304 -0.83 27.14 9.26
N PHE A 305 -0.21 26.04 9.68
CA PHE A 305 -0.26 24.77 8.96
C PHE A 305 -1.33 23.91 9.62
N SER A 306 -2.31 23.45 8.85
CA SER A 306 -3.47 22.72 9.36
C SER A 306 -3.79 21.53 8.46
N CYS A 307 -4.03 20.38 9.08
CA CYS A 307 -4.43 19.14 8.46
C CYS A 307 -5.65 18.59 9.20
N PRO A 308 -6.88 18.88 8.71
CA PRO A 308 -8.11 18.45 9.36
C PRO A 308 -8.43 16.97 9.16
N MET A 309 -7.67 16.21 8.37
CA MET A 309 -7.82 14.76 8.17
C MET A 309 -9.22 14.32 7.68
N ASP A 310 -9.92 15.21 6.96
CA ASP A 310 -11.28 15.00 6.44
C ASP A 310 -11.35 14.01 5.26
N THR A 311 -10.20 13.71 4.62
CA THR A 311 -10.19 12.92 3.39
C THR A 311 -10.11 11.41 3.68
N LYS A 312 -11.17 10.69 3.33
CA LYS A 312 -11.36 9.26 3.66
C LYS A 312 -10.38 8.28 2.97
N ASP A 313 -9.80 8.68 1.84
CA ASP A 313 -9.01 7.79 0.99
C ASP A 313 -7.51 8.15 0.94
N LYS A 314 -7.10 9.23 1.61
CA LYS A 314 -5.69 9.66 1.64
C LYS A 314 -5.41 10.52 2.87
N LEU A 315 -4.18 10.44 3.35
CA LEU A 315 -3.67 11.33 4.39
C LEU A 315 -3.49 12.76 3.84
N ASP A 316 -3.70 13.76 4.69
CA ASP A 316 -3.43 15.15 4.32
C ASP A 316 -1.95 15.37 4.02
N LYS A 317 -1.67 16.21 3.02
CA LYS A 317 -0.30 16.52 2.63
C LYS A 317 0.45 17.13 3.81
N GLY A 318 1.65 16.61 4.06
CA GLY A 318 2.48 17.03 5.17
C GLY A 318 2.48 16.07 6.36
N TRP A 319 1.79 14.93 6.26
CA TRP A 319 1.89 13.83 7.21
C TRP A 319 2.10 12.50 6.48
N ARG A 320 2.70 11.53 7.19
CA ARG A 320 2.94 10.17 6.72
C ARG A 320 2.60 9.19 7.84
N SER A 321 1.86 8.15 7.50
CA SER A 321 1.58 7.02 8.39
C SER A 321 2.69 5.98 8.23
N LEU A 322 3.41 5.68 9.29
CA LEU A 322 4.50 4.70 9.32
C LEU A 322 4.06 3.48 10.15
N ASP A 323 4.03 2.33 9.51
CA ASP A 323 3.97 1.01 10.16
C ASP A 323 5.40 0.63 10.54
N LEU A 324 5.75 0.59 11.83
CA LEU A 324 7.09 0.24 12.29
C LEU A 324 7.27 -1.23 12.70
N ASP A 325 6.22 -2.04 12.70
CA ASP A 325 6.32 -3.47 13.04
C ASP A 325 6.19 -4.41 11.84
N GLY A 326 5.62 -3.92 10.74
CA GLY A 326 5.45 -4.66 9.51
C GLY A 326 4.17 -5.44 9.37
N ASP A 327 3.18 -5.18 10.22
CA ASP A 327 1.89 -5.85 10.15
C ASP A 327 0.96 -5.27 9.06
N GLY A 328 1.39 -4.20 8.39
CA GLY A 328 0.66 -3.51 7.33
C GLY A 328 -0.42 -2.57 7.86
N LEU A 329 -0.44 -2.29 9.17
CA LEU A 329 -1.36 -1.38 9.83
C LEU A 329 -0.61 -0.12 10.28
N GLY A 330 -1.24 1.03 10.14
CA GLY A 330 -0.71 2.31 10.59
C GLY A 330 -1.83 3.18 11.15
N PHE A 331 -1.61 4.50 11.15
CA PHE A 331 -2.74 5.44 11.16
C PHE A 331 -3.49 5.35 9.83
N ASP A 332 -4.81 5.24 9.91
CA ASP A 332 -5.70 5.17 8.75
C ASP A 332 -6.97 5.98 9.00
N SER A 333 -7.77 6.21 7.98
CA SER A 333 -9.07 6.88 8.06
C SER A 333 -10.07 6.08 8.90
N TYR A 334 -10.76 6.72 9.84
CA TYR A 334 -11.83 6.06 10.58
C TYR A 334 -13.04 5.73 9.69
N MET A 335 -13.46 6.68 8.84
CA MET A 335 -14.64 6.54 8.00
C MET A 335 -14.42 5.74 6.71
N GLY A 336 -13.27 5.95 6.08
CA GLY A 336 -12.87 5.35 4.82
C GLY A 336 -12.41 3.92 4.97
N LYS A 337 -11.35 3.57 4.23
CA LYS A 337 -10.84 2.20 4.14
C LYS A 337 -10.17 1.68 5.42
N GLY A 338 -10.04 2.49 6.47
CA GLY A 338 -9.63 2.03 7.78
C GLY A 338 -10.75 1.26 8.47
N LEU A 339 -11.59 1.84 9.33
CA LEU A 339 -12.56 1.05 10.11
C LEU A 339 -13.93 0.88 9.44
N MET A 340 -14.64 1.98 9.20
CA MET A 340 -16.07 1.94 8.89
C MET A 340 -16.33 1.30 7.53
N ALA A 341 -15.78 1.86 6.44
CA ALA A 341 -16.03 1.31 5.11
C ALA A 341 -15.46 -0.11 4.94
N ARG A 342 -14.31 -0.41 5.58
CA ARG A 342 -13.72 -1.76 5.58
C ARG A 342 -14.66 -2.82 6.12
N LEU A 343 -15.39 -2.49 7.19
CA LEU A 343 -16.35 -3.39 7.83
C LEU A 343 -17.77 -3.27 7.27
N GLY A 344 -17.98 -2.47 6.22
CA GLY A 344 -19.30 -2.21 5.65
C GLY A 344 -20.24 -1.47 6.61
N LEU A 345 -19.69 -0.68 7.53
CA LEU A 345 -20.44 0.08 8.52
C LEU A 345 -20.75 1.48 8.00
N SER A 346 -21.91 1.99 8.41
CA SER A 346 -22.32 3.37 8.16
C SER A 346 -23.12 3.90 9.34
N PHE A 347 -23.11 5.22 9.50
CA PHE A 347 -23.99 5.89 10.44
C PHE A 347 -25.41 5.95 9.89
N LYS A 348 -26.40 5.92 10.78
CA LYS A 348 -27.81 6.08 10.40
C LYS A 348 -28.06 7.43 9.74
N ASP A 349 -27.42 8.48 10.25
CA ASP A 349 -27.41 9.79 9.61
C ASP A 349 -26.18 9.89 8.70
N PRO A 350 -26.35 10.01 7.37
CA PRO A 350 -25.25 10.14 6.43
C PRO A 350 -24.46 11.44 6.60
N ASN A 351 -24.99 12.44 7.32
CA ASN A 351 -24.31 13.71 7.58
C ASN A 351 -23.49 13.71 8.89
N THR A 352 -23.41 12.58 9.58
CA THR A 352 -22.66 12.47 10.85
C THR A 352 -21.21 12.92 10.66
N LYS A 353 -20.80 13.92 11.46
CA LYS A 353 -19.42 14.39 11.57
C LYS A 353 -18.77 13.68 12.75
N VAL A 354 -17.77 12.85 12.46
CA VAL A 354 -17.14 11.98 13.45
C VAL A 354 -15.87 12.57 14.05
N GLY A 355 -15.24 13.50 13.33
CA GLY A 355 -14.04 14.16 13.76
C GLY A 355 -14.30 15.28 14.78
N ALA A 356 -13.22 15.79 15.35
CA ALA A 356 -13.22 16.98 16.18
C ALA A 356 -13.69 18.21 15.39
N GLU A 357 -14.31 19.16 16.07
CA GLU A 357 -14.77 20.42 15.47
C GLU A 357 -15.70 20.23 14.24
N ASN A 358 -16.50 19.16 14.22
CA ASN A 358 -17.40 18.78 13.12
C ASN A 358 -16.70 18.37 11.81
N SER A 359 -15.48 17.83 11.93
CA SER A 359 -14.76 17.20 10.82
C SER A 359 -15.47 15.93 10.29
N GLU A 360 -15.35 15.72 8.98
CA GLU A 360 -15.94 14.60 8.23
C GLU A 360 -15.33 13.24 8.62
N ASP A 361 -14.09 13.26 9.09
CA ASP A 361 -13.32 12.06 9.37
C ASP A 361 -12.25 12.32 10.44
N CYS A 362 -11.53 11.28 10.83
CA CYS A 362 -10.35 11.40 11.68
C CYS A 362 -9.42 10.23 11.41
N LEU A 363 -8.19 10.32 11.90
CA LEU A 363 -7.28 9.18 11.87
C LEU A 363 -7.51 8.27 13.06
N ILE A 364 -7.35 6.97 12.85
CA ILE A 364 -7.38 5.95 13.89
C ILE A 364 -6.11 5.09 13.82
N SER A 365 -5.55 4.76 14.97
CA SER A 365 -4.52 3.74 15.12
C SER A 365 -4.94 2.74 16.20
N PHE A 366 -4.91 1.46 15.84
CA PHE A 366 -5.36 0.39 16.74
C PHE A 366 -4.28 0.02 17.75
N GLY A 367 -4.71 -0.31 18.97
CA GLY A 367 -3.83 -0.88 20.00
C GLY A 367 -3.56 -2.35 19.77
N LYS A 368 -3.88 -3.21 20.75
CA LYS A 368 -3.66 -4.67 20.68
C LYS A 368 -4.76 -5.44 19.95
N PHE A 369 -5.78 -4.76 19.43
CA PHE A 369 -6.93 -5.40 18.80
C PHE A 369 -7.28 -4.72 17.48
N TYR A 370 -7.32 -5.52 16.41
CA TYR A 370 -7.70 -5.08 15.09
C TYR A 370 -9.05 -5.68 14.68
N PRO A 371 -10.13 -4.88 14.59
CA PRO A 371 -11.45 -5.38 14.25
C PRO A 371 -11.52 -5.88 12.81
N THR A 372 -11.91 -7.14 12.58
CA THR A 372 -12.09 -7.68 11.23
C THR A 372 -13.55 -7.91 10.84
N LYS A 373 -14.46 -7.95 11.83
CA LYS A 373 -15.89 -8.14 11.62
C LYS A 373 -16.71 -7.43 12.69
N PHE A 374 -17.93 -7.03 12.33
CA PHE A 374 -18.93 -6.51 13.26
C PHE A 374 -20.22 -7.33 13.14
N ASN A 375 -20.61 -8.02 14.21
CA ASN A 375 -21.79 -8.90 14.24
C ASN A 375 -22.56 -8.71 15.55
N ASN A 376 -23.89 -8.64 15.48
CA ASN A 376 -24.77 -8.53 16.64
C ASN A 376 -24.35 -7.43 17.65
N GLY A 377 -23.94 -6.26 17.14
CA GLY A 377 -23.51 -5.14 17.97
C GLY A 377 -22.11 -5.25 18.57
N ASN A 378 -21.34 -6.29 18.24
CA ASN A 378 -20.02 -6.55 18.79
C ASN A 378 -18.95 -6.64 17.69
N PHE A 379 -17.77 -6.10 17.99
CA PHE A 379 -16.59 -6.27 17.16
C PHE A 379 -15.89 -7.60 17.48
N SER A 380 -15.44 -8.28 16.44
CA SER A 380 -14.51 -9.41 16.53
C SER A 380 -13.33 -9.16 15.59
N GLY A 381 -12.18 -9.74 15.91
CA GLY A 381 -10.94 -9.31 15.29
C GLY A 381 -9.73 -10.09 15.76
N ASP A 382 -8.58 -9.67 15.26
CA ASP A 382 -7.30 -10.29 15.55
C ASP A 382 -6.56 -9.51 16.65
N ASN A 383 -5.75 -10.21 17.42
CA ASN A 383 -4.81 -9.56 18.32
C ASN A 383 -3.57 -9.13 17.51
N ILE A 384 -3.17 -7.88 17.68
CA ILE A 384 -2.01 -7.28 17.01
C ILE A 384 -1.05 -6.68 18.05
N ASN A 385 0.18 -6.37 17.64
CA ASN A 385 1.18 -5.73 18.50
C ASN A 385 1.65 -4.42 17.86
N ALA A 386 0.71 -3.50 17.68
CA ALA A 386 0.89 -2.26 16.93
C ALA A 386 2.09 -1.42 17.41
N LYS A 387 2.92 -1.03 16.44
CA LYS A 387 3.96 0.00 16.56
C LYS A 387 3.84 0.95 15.39
N ASN A 388 3.00 1.96 15.58
CA ASN A 388 2.67 2.93 14.55
C ASN A 388 3.24 4.30 14.87
N GLU A 389 3.49 5.09 13.84
CA GLU A 389 3.91 6.48 13.96
C GLU A 389 3.22 7.32 12.90
N LEU A 390 2.74 8.50 13.28
CA LEU A 390 2.31 9.53 12.34
C LEU A 390 3.39 10.62 12.32
N LEU A 391 4.13 10.70 11.22
CA LEU A 391 5.30 11.56 11.04
C LEU A 391 4.98 12.77 10.17
N SER A 392 5.29 13.97 10.62
CA SER A 392 5.09 15.19 9.84
C SER A 392 6.09 15.32 8.68
N ALA A 393 5.83 16.25 7.77
CA ALA A 393 6.86 16.88 6.95
C ALA A 393 7.81 17.69 7.83
N PRO A 394 9.02 18.02 7.36
CA PRO A 394 9.87 18.98 8.03
C PRO A 394 9.19 20.35 8.10
N LEU A 395 9.14 20.91 9.31
CA LEU A 395 8.56 22.20 9.64
C LEU A 395 9.69 23.19 9.91
N VAL A 396 9.74 24.28 9.16
CA VAL A 396 10.71 25.37 9.36
C VAL A 396 10.12 26.34 10.38
N ILE A 397 10.56 26.27 11.63
CA ILE A 397 10.06 27.17 12.68
C ILE A 397 10.80 28.51 12.57
N PRO A 398 10.11 29.64 12.29
CA PRO A 398 10.75 30.94 12.16
C PRO A 398 11.46 31.37 13.46
N ALA A 399 12.62 32.02 13.32
CA ALA A 399 13.38 32.51 14.48
C ALA A 399 12.63 33.59 15.28
N ASP A 400 11.77 34.35 14.59
CA ASP A 400 10.93 35.43 15.11
C ASP A 400 9.51 34.99 15.51
N ALA A 401 9.21 33.68 15.45
CA ALA A 401 7.91 33.15 15.88
C ALA A 401 7.63 33.58 17.34
N LYS A 402 6.41 34.04 17.62
CA LYS A 402 6.05 34.56 18.95
C LYS A 402 5.88 33.41 19.95
N ALA A 403 4.95 32.51 19.63
CA ALA A 403 4.63 31.33 20.42
C ALA A 403 4.34 30.15 19.47
N PRO A 404 5.37 29.53 18.87
CA PRO A 404 5.16 28.41 17.97
C PRO A 404 4.59 27.21 18.74
N THR A 405 3.48 26.67 18.28
CA THR A 405 2.72 25.63 19.01
C THR A 405 2.24 24.55 18.06
N PHE A 406 2.43 23.29 18.45
CA PHE A 406 1.72 22.16 17.85
C PHE A 406 0.46 21.86 18.66
N SER A 407 -0.63 21.52 17.99
CA SER A 407 -1.84 20.99 18.65
C SER A 407 -2.58 19.99 17.79
N CYS A 408 -3.31 19.08 18.43
CA CYS A 408 -4.28 18.19 17.79
C CYS A 408 -5.35 17.76 18.79
N TYR A 409 -6.46 17.22 18.31
CA TYR A 409 -7.45 16.56 19.15
C TYR A 409 -7.21 15.06 19.18
N ILE A 410 -7.40 14.46 20.35
CA ILE A 410 -7.36 13.02 20.53
C ILE A 410 -8.67 12.51 21.15
N THR A 411 -9.06 11.30 20.78
CA THR A 411 -10.07 10.53 21.50
C THR A 411 -9.72 9.05 21.44
N THR A 412 -10.54 8.18 22.04
CA THR A 412 -10.31 6.73 22.00
C THR A 412 -11.56 5.98 21.61
N LEU A 413 -11.36 4.95 20.78
CA LEU A 413 -12.36 3.95 20.46
C LEU A 413 -12.10 2.67 21.26
N PHE A 414 -13.18 1.96 21.58
CA PHE A 414 -13.23 0.80 22.49
C PHE A 414 -12.90 1.18 23.94
N ARG A 415 -13.86 0.91 24.84
CA ARG A 415 -13.68 1.19 26.26
C ARG A 415 -12.62 0.25 26.85
N ALA A 416 -11.66 0.82 27.55
CA ALA A 416 -10.64 0.10 28.30
C ALA A 416 -10.38 0.80 29.65
N ASN A 417 -10.00 0.04 30.67
CA ASN A 417 -9.66 0.60 31.99
C ASN A 417 -8.39 1.46 31.96
N ASN A 418 -7.46 1.11 31.06
CA ASN A 418 -6.27 1.89 30.77
C ASN A 418 -6.22 2.10 29.26
N PRO A 419 -6.87 3.16 28.75
CA PRO A 419 -6.93 3.38 27.31
C PRO A 419 -5.56 3.76 26.75
N ASP A 420 -5.42 3.56 25.45
CA ASP A 420 -4.24 3.97 24.69
C ASP A 420 -4.07 5.48 24.79
N LYS A 421 -2.80 5.91 24.77
CA LYS A 421 -2.41 7.31 24.92
C LYS A 421 -1.67 7.77 23.68
N LEU A 422 -1.53 9.08 23.50
CA LEU A 422 -0.70 9.65 22.45
C LEU A 422 0.43 10.46 23.07
N LYS A 423 1.68 10.18 22.69
CA LYS A 423 2.81 11.08 22.98
C LYS A 423 3.26 11.78 21.71
N VAL A 424 3.88 12.94 21.88
CA VAL A 424 4.45 13.70 20.77
C VAL A 424 5.96 13.73 20.95
N MET A 425 6.68 13.33 19.90
CA MET A 425 8.12 13.45 19.82
C MET A 425 8.47 14.55 18.83
N VAL A 426 9.68 15.11 18.98
CA VAL A 426 10.24 16.09 18.06
C VAL A 426 11.68 15.71 17.75
N ALA A 427 12.09 15.88 16.50
CA ALA A 427 13.48 15.72 16.08
C ALA A 427 13.87 16.94 15.25
N GLU A 428 15.10 17.45 15.40
CA GLU A 428 15.69 18.27 14.34
C GLU A 428 15.84 17.41 13.07
N LEU A 429 15.87 18.03 11.90
CA LEU A 429 15.99 17.30 10.62
C LEU A 429 17.20 16.34 10.63
N ASN A 430 16.95 15.05 10.45
CA ASN A 430 17.93 13.94 10.56
C ASN A 430 18.55 13.73 11.96
N GLY A 431 18.03 14.38 12.99
CA GLY A 431 18.43 14.23 14.39
C GLY A 431 17.73 13.06 15.09
N THR A 432 18.05 12.89 16.37
CA THR A 432 17.37 11.91 17.24
C THR A 432 16.10 12.51 17.82
N ALA A 433 15.00 11.77 17.77
CA ALA A 433 13.74 12.18 18.36
C ALA A 433 13.83 12.24 19.89
N VAL A 434 13.33 13.34 20.46
CA VAL A 434 13.18 13.55 21.90
C VAL A 434 11.70 13.74 22.24
N GLU A 435 11.32 13.41 23.46
CA GLU A 435 9.94 13.58 23.91
C GLU A 435 9.62 15.07 24.02
N LEU A 436 8.60 15.51 23.28
CA LEU A 436 8.09 16.88 23.30
C LEU A 436 6.89 17.00 24.26
N LEU A 437 6.01 16.00 24.21
CA LEU A 437 4.84 15.91 25.07
C LEU A 437 4.72 14.48 25.59
N ALA A 438 4.70 14.32 26.91
CA ALA A 438 4.49 13.05 27.57
C ALA A 438 3.14 12.41 27.16
N PRO A 439 2.95 11.09 27.32
CA PRO A 439 1.75 10.40 26.88
C PRO A 439 0.46 10.99 27.47
N GLN A 440 -0.41 11.52 26.60
CA GLN A 440 -1.70 12.12 26.94
C GLN A 440 -2.85 11.12 26.75
N SER A 441 -3.82 11.15 27.66
CA SER A 441 -5.06 10.37 27.56
C SER A 441 -6.20 11.26 27.07
N ALA A 442 -7.13 10.68 26.31
CA ALA A 442 -8.41 11.32 26.06
C ALA A 442 -9.25 11.39 27.35
N GLU A 443 -10.00 12.47 27.51
CA GLU A 443 -10.88 12.73 28.64
C GLU A 443 -12.33 12.39 28.28
N GLY A 444 -12.91 11.45 29.02
CA GLY A 444 -14.32 11.06 28.84
C GLY A 444 -14.59 10.42 27.47
N SER A 445 -15.76 10.72 26.90
CA SER A 445 -16.20 10.21 25.59
C SER A 445 -16.08 11.23 24.46
N GLY A 446 -15.46 12.38 24.72
CA GLY A 446 -15.32 13.48 23.76
C GLY A 446 -13.92 13.56 23.16
N TRP A 447 -13.69 14.64 22.42
CA TRP A 447 -12.39 15.01 21.90
C TRP A 447 -11.62 15.86 22.92
N THR A 448 -10.36 15.52 23.15
CA THR A 448 -9.44 16.24 24.04
C THR A 448 -8.39 16.96 23.22
N LEU A 449 -8.30 18.28 23.36
CA LEU A 449 -7.25 19.08 22.74
C LEU A 449 -5.94 18.87 23.52
N ILE A 450 -4.88 18.46 22.82
CA ILE A 450 -3.52 18.42 23.35
C ILE A 450 -2.65 19.42 22.59
N SER A 451 -1.64 19.97 23.26
CA SER A 451 -0.73 20.94 22.64
C SER A 451 0.68 20.82 23.21
N ALA A 452 1.65 21.30 22.43
CA ALA A 452 3.05 21.34 22.81
C ALA A 452 3.73 22.62 22.32
N ASP A 453 4.53 23.22 23.19
CA ASP A 453 5.34 24.41 22.87
C ASP A 453 6.56 24.03 22.03
N LEU A 454 6.73 24.72 20.90
CA LEU A 454 7.86 24.54 19.98
C LEU A 454 8.91 25.63 20.13
N SER A 455 8.83 26.49 21.15
CA SER A 455 9.72 27.65 21.30
C SER A 455 11.21 27.30 21.36
N ALA A 456 11.56 26.11 21.87
CA ALA A 456 12.94 25.60 21.87
C ALA A 456 13.52 25.33 20.47
N TYR A 457 12.68 25.34 19.44
CA TYR A 457 13.03 24.99 18.06
C TYR A 457 12.95 26.18 17.09
N LYS A 458 12.79 27.40 17.58
CA LYS A 458 12.85 28.62 16.76
C LYS A 458 14.15 28.68 15.94
N GLY A 459 14.04 28.97 14.65
CA GLY A 459 15.15 29.01 13.70
C GLY A 459 15.63 27.63 13.22
N LYS A 460 14.95 26.55 13.60
CA LYS A 460 15.31 25.18 13.22
C LYS A 460 14.27 24.56 12.30
N THR A 461 14.70 23.52 11.58
CA THR A 461 13.80 22.62 10.85
C THR A 461 13.59 21.35 11.66
N ILE A 462 12.34 21.04 11.98
CA ILE A 462 11.97 19.92 12.86
C ILE A 462 10.97 18.96 12.21
N LEU A 463 10.92 17.75 12.73
CA LEU A 463 9.89 16.74 12.47
C LEU A 463 9.10 16.51 13.75
N LEU A 464 7.79 16.34 13.62
CA LEU A 464 6.91 15.92 14.71
C LEU A 464 6.47 14.47 14.48
N SER A 465 6.57 13.65 15.52
CA SER A 465 6.09 12.27 15.51
C SER A 465 5.01 12.08 16.54
N LEU A 466 3.83 11.65 16.10
CA LEU A 466 2.73 11.25 16.96
C LEU A 466 2.79 9.74 17.14
N VAL A 467 3.03 9.30 18.38
CA VAL A 467 3.31 7.90 18.70
C VAL A 467 2.28 7.39 19.69
N PRO A 468 1.42 6.43 19.31
CA PRO A 468 0.54 5.74 20.23
C PRO A 468 1.34 5.01 21.31
N VAL A 469 0.92 5.17 22.56
CA VAL A 469 1.36 4.34 23.67
C VAL A 469 0.28 3.31 23.94
N VAL A 470 0.49 2.12 23.37
CA VAL A 470 -0.48 1.02 23.36
C VAL A 470 -0.56 0.38 24.75
N ASN A 471 -1.71 0.51 25.40
CA ASN A 471 -1.97 -0.02 26.74
C ASN A 471 -2.89 -1.24 26.72
N GLY A 472 -3.69 -1.41 25.67
CA GLY A 472 -4.67 -2.49 25.61
C GLY A 472 -5.37 -2.59 24.27
N VAL A 473 -6.65 -2.96 24.30
CA VAL A 473 -7.47 -3.18 23.10
C VAL A 473 -8.12 -1.92 22.55
N SER A 474 -7.97 -0.78 23.24
CA SER A 474 -8.41 0.51 22.73
C SER A 474 -7.69 0.90 21.45
N ALA A 475 -8.28 1.83 20.70
CA ALA A 475 -7.64 2.48 19.57
C ALA A 475 -7.61 3.99 19.84
N ILE A 476 -6.50 4.65 19.49
CA ILE A 476 -6.37 6.10 19.59
C ILE A 476 -6.88 6.73 18.29
N GLN A 477 -7.64 7.80 18.40
CA GLN A 477 -8.06 8.63 17.27
C GLN A 477 -7.43 10.00 17.37
N VAL A 478 -7.05 10.58 16.23
CA VAL A 478 -6.39 11.87 16.12
C VAL A 478 -7.04 12.69 15.03
N ASP A 479 -7.24 13.98 15.30
CA ASP A 479 -7.84 14.90 14.36
C ASP A 479 -7.31 16.34 14.50
N GLN A 480 -7.55 17.18 13.48
CA GLN A 480 -7.25 18.62 13.48
C GLN A 480 -5.80 18.93 13.86
N LEU A 481 -4.83 18.37 13.13
CA LEU A 481 -3.41 18.58 13.39
C LEU A 481 -3.00 19.97 12.93
N ARG A 482 -2.46 20.78 13.84
CA ARG A 482 -2.18 22.20 13.62
C ARG A 482 -0.79 22.58 14.12
N VAL A 483 -0.17 23.51 13.40
CA VAL A 483 1.04 24.21 13.83
C VAL A 483 0.84 25.71 13.59
N THR A 484 0.91 26.50 14.65
CA THR A 484 0.75 27.96 14.62
C THR A 484 2.01 28.65 15.16
N MET A 485 2.18 29.95 14.87
CA MET A 485 3.37 30.73 15.25
C MET A 485 3.10 31.80 16.31
N ASP A 486 1.83 32.05 16.60
CA ASP A 486 1.32 33.01 17.58
C ASP A 486 0.71 32.32 18.82
N GLY A 487 0.67 30.99 18.82
CA GLY A 487 0.19 30.16 19.91
C GLY A 487 -1.31 29.91 19.85
N SER A 488 -2.00 30.35 18.79
CA SER A 488 -3.42 30.08 18.64
C SER A 488 -3.64 28.58 18.41
N THR A 489 -4.61 28.00 19.12
CA THR A 489 -5.14 26.66 18.83
C THR A 489 -6.37 26.73 17.92
N ALA A 490 -7.00 27.90 17.88
CA ALA A 490 -7.90 28.30 16.82
C ALA A 490 -7.06 28.57 15.57
N VAL A 491 -7.13 27.65 14.61
CA VAL A 491 -6.89 28.02 13.24
C VAL A 491 -8.23 28.54 12.78
N ASP A 492 -8.36 29.85 12.64
CA ASP A 492 -9.27 30.36 11.63
C ASP A 492 -8.73 29.75 10.34
N THR A 493 -9.26 28.59 9.97
CA THR A 493 -9.23 28.13 8.59
C THR A 493 -10.38 28.92 8.03
N PRO A 494 -10.14 30.03 7.30
CA PRO A 494 -11.21 30.53 6.49
C PRO A 494 -11.53 29.39 5.52
N THR A 495 -12.65 28.73 5.77
CA THR A 495 -13.28 27.94 4.72
C THR A 495 -13.43 28.92 3.56
N LEU A 496 -13.03 28.53 2.36
CA LEU A 496 -13.14 29.40 1.18
C LEU A 496 -14.55 30.03 1.08
N ASN A 497 -15.57 29.31 1.57
CA ASN A 497 -16.94 29.78 1.76
C ASN A 497 -17.11 31.07 2.60
N VAL A 498 -16.33 31.27 3.67
CA VAL A 498 -16.41 32.41 4.61
C VAL A 498 -15.64 33.63 4.07
N GLU A 499 -14.59 33.41 3.27
CA GLU A 499 -13.83 34.49 2.62
C GLU A 499 -14.37 34.93 1.26
N THR A 500 -15.20 34.10 0.59
CA THR A 500 -15.79 34.48 -0.70
C THR A 500 -17.11 35.20 -0.55
N VAL A 501 -17.06 36.53 -0.57
CA VAL A 501 -18.24 37.39 -0.68
C VAL A 501 -18.28 38.01 -2.08
N LEU A 502 -19.43 37.93 -2.75
CA LEU A 502 -19.65 38.58 -4.04
C LEU A 502 -20.71 39.66 -3.90
N TYR A 503 -20.35 40.91 -4.22
CA TYR A 503 -21.27 42.03 -4.16
C TYR A 503 -20.93 43.15 -5.16
N PRO A 504 -21.91 43.91 -5.65
CA PRO A 504 -23.34 43.67 -5.47
C PRO A 504 -23.81 42.45 -6.28
N ASN A 505 -24.81 41.74 -5.76
CA ASN A 505 -25.53 40.71 -6.49
C ASN A 505 -27.02 40.91 -6.20
N PRO A 506 -27.84 41.44 -7.14
CA PRO A 506 -27.55 41.58 -8.57
C PRO A 506 -26.53 42.67 -8.93
N ALA A 507 -25.80 42.48 -10.04
CA ALA A 507 -24.71 43.32 -10.52
C ALA A 507 -25.06 44.01 -11.85
N LYS A 508 -24.59 45.25 -12.07
CA LYS A 508 -24.82 46.01 -13.32
C LYS A 508 -23.52 46.29 -14.06
N GLU A 509 -22.56 46.93 -13.39
CA GLU A 509 -21.30 47.34 -14.02
C GLU A 509 -20.13 46.41 -13.66
N PHE A 510 -20.03 46.06 -12.38
CA PHE A 510 -18.97 45.20 -11.84
C PHE A 510 -19.49 44.32 -10.71
N ILE A 511 -18.79 43.21 -10.46
CA ILE A 511 -18.86 42.45 -9.21
C ILE A 511 -17.55 42.60 -8.46
N THR A 512 -17.64 42.81 -7.15
CA THR A 512 -16.50 42.72 -6.24
C THR A 512 -16.49 41.33 -5.64
N VAL A 513 -15.36 40.64 -5.78
CA VAL A 513 -15.11 39.33 -5.19
C VAL A 513 -14.08 39.53 -4.08
N GLN A 514 -14.52 39.37 -2.83
CA GLN A 514 -13.61 39.17 -1.71
C GLN A 514 -13.10 37.73 -1.77
N THR A 515 -11.78 37.53 -1.75
CA THR A 515 -11.16 36.20 -1.77
C THR A 515 -9.67 36.31 -1.48
N ARG A 516 -8.96 35.19 -1.27
CA ARG A 516 -7.53 35.19 -1.01
C ARG A 516 -6.73 35.67 -2.21
N GLU A 517 -5.65 36.40 -1.95
CA GLU A 517 -4.65 36.73 -2.96
C GLU A 517 -4.10 35.46 -3.62
N GLY A 518 -3.92 35.50 -4.94
CA GLY A 518 -3.49 34.38 -5.76
C GLY A 518 -4.61 33.48 -6.27
N SER A 519 -5.84 33.60 -5.74
CA SER A 519 -6.99 32.80 -6.21
C SER A 519 -7.36 33.13 -7.66
N THR A 520 -7.86 32.13 -8.39
CA THR A 520 -8.38 32.29 -9.75
C THR A 520 -9.89 32.43 -9.71
N ILE A 521 -10.42 33.49 -10.31
CA ILE A 521 -11.86 33.78 -10.39
C ILE A 521 -12.30 33.61 -11.83
N GLU A 522 -13.29 32.75 -12.07
CA GLU A 522 -13.84 32.46 -13.39
C GLU A 522 -15.36 32.67 -13.40
N LEU A 523 -15.89 33.30 -14.45
CA LEU A 523 -17.33 33.41 -14.68
C LEU A 523 -17.74 32.48 -15.82
N PHE A 524 -18.82 31.71 -15.59
CA PHE A 524 -19.40 30.80 -16.56
C PHE A 524 -20.87 31.15 -16.82
N THR A 525 -21.31 30.94 -18.05
CA THR A 525 -22.73 30.81 -18.39
C THR A 525 -23.28 29.48 -17.84
N LEU A 526 -24.61 29.33 -17.75
CA LEU A 526 -25.24 28.11 -17.22
C LEU A 526 -25.01 26.85 -18.07
N ASP A 527 -24.69 27.02 -19.35
CA ASP A 527 -24.29 25.94 -20.27
C ASP A 527 -22.77 25.62 -20.20
N GLY A 528 -22.02 26.29 -19.31
CA GLY A 528 -20.63 25.96 -19.00
C GLY A 528 -19.58 26.69 -19.83
N ALA A 529 -19.98 27.67 -20.67
CA ALA A 529 -19.02 28.49 -21.41
C ALA A 529 -18.38 29.53 -20.48
N ARG A 530 -17.04 29.60 -20.47
CA ARG A 530 -16.29 30.58 -19.66
C ARG A 530 -16.31 31.95 -20.33
N VAL A 531 -16.83 32.95 -19.65
CA VAL A 531 -16.99 34.33 -20.17
C VAL A 531 -16.03 35.34 -19.57
N ALA A 532 -15.45 35.06 -18.39
CA ALA A 532 -14.38 35.88 -17.82
C ALA A 532 -13.43 35.05 -16.96
N VAL A 533 -12.19 35.50 -16.85
CA VAL A 533 -11.19 34.97 -15.92
C VAL A 533 -10.35 36.12 -15.36
N SER A 534 -10.10 36.10 -14.07
CA SER A 534 -9.24 37.05 -13.39
C SER A 534 -8.45 36.35 -12.28
N LYS A 535 -7.31 36.92 -11.89
CA LYS A 535 -6.52 36.45 -10.75
C LYS A 535 -6.63 37.47 -9.63
N ALA A 536 -6.92 37.01 -8.42
CA ALA A 536 -6.99 37.87 -7.25
C ALA A 536 -5.59 38.38 -6.89
N ILE A 537 -5.39 39.68 -6.96
CA ILE A 537 -4.10 40.35 -6.70
C ILE A 537 -4.06 40.92 -5.27
N SER A 538 -5.21 40.94 -4.58
CA SER A 538 -5.36 41.36 -3.19
C SER A 538 -6.65 40.74 -2.62
N GLY A 539 -6.96 40.98 -1.35
CA GLY A 539 -8.16 40.46 -0.66
C GLY A 539 -9.51 40.83 -1.31
N THR A 540 -9.52 41.82 -2.21
CA THR A 540 -10.67 42.24 -3.02
C THR A 540 -10.27 42.37 -4.48
N THR A 541 -11.09 41.83 -5.38
CA THR A 541 -10.89 41.94 -6.83
C THR A 541 -12.20 42.32 -7.50
N SER A 542 -12.17 43.35 -8.36
CA SER A 542 -13.34 43.78 -9.13
C SER A 542 -13.30 43.17 -10.53
N ILE A 543 -14.44 42.66 -10.99
CA ILE A 543 -14.62 42.08 -12.33
C ILE A 543 -15.72 42.85 -13.03
N ALA A 544 -15.39 43.43 -14.20
CA ALA A 544 -16.36 44.11 -15.04
C ALA A 544 -17.36 43.09 -15.62
N VAL A 545 -18.65 43.34 -15.43
CA VAL A 545 -19.75 42.51 -15.97
C VAL A 545 -20.65 43.29 -16.92
N SER A 546 -20.40 44.59 -17.11
CA SER A 546 -21.22 45.49 -17.94
C SER A 546 -21.34 45.06 -19.41
N GLN A 547 -20.42 44.24 -19.90
CA GLN A 547 -20.38 43.75 -21.28
C GLN A 547 -21.07 42.39 -21.44
N LEU A 548 -21.51 41.77 -20.33
CA LEU A 548 -22.20 40.49 -20.34
C LEU A 548 -23.70 40.73 -20.53
N PRO A 549 -24.40 39.93 -21.36
CA PRO A 549 -25.85 39.97 -21.43
C PRO A 549 -26.51 39.77 -20.07
N ALA A 550 -27.62 40.46 -19.81
CA ALA A 550 -28.41 40.26 -18.60
C ALA A 550 -28.81 38.78 -18.45
N GLY A 551 -28.58 38.21 -17.27
CA GLY A 551 -28.73 36.77 -17.06
C GLY A 551 -28.06 36.28 -15.78
N THR A 552 -28.24 34.98 -15.50
CA THR A 552 -27.59 34.31 -14.37
C THR A 552 -26.29 33.65 -14.83
N TYR A 553 -25.21 33.91 -14.09
CA TYR A 553 -23.88 33.36 -14.31
C TYR A 553 -23.44 32.59 -13.06
N MET A 554 -22.45 31.72 -13.22
CA MET A 554 -21.79 31.02 -12.12
C MET A 554 -20.37 31.54 -11.96
N ALA A 555 -20.06 32.13 -10.81
CA ALA A 555 -18.69 32.49 -10.43
C ALA A 555 -18.03 31.31 -9.72
N ARG A 556 -16.93 30.79 -10.28
CA ARG A 556 -16.07 29.78 -9.64
C ARG A 556 -14.79 30.44 -9.16
N ILE A 557 -14.49 30.31 -7.89
CA ILE A 557 -13.27 30.83 -7.26
C ILE A 557 -12.44 29.63 -6.83
N THR A 558 -11.22 29.52 -7.33
CA THR A 558 -10.28 28.41 -7.02
C THR A 558 -9.05 28.97 -6.34
N ASP A 559 -8.71 28.48 -5.15
CA ASP A 559 -7.52 28.91 -4.42
C ASP A 559 -6.24 28.28 -4.99
N LYS A 560 -5.08 28.69 -4.45
CA LYS A 560 -3.76 28.17 -4.83
C LYS A 560 -3.57 26.67 -4.52
N ASP A 561 -4.39 26.12 -3.63
CA ASP A 561 -4.32 24.74 -3.15
C ASP A 561 -5.30 23.83 -3.93
N GLY A 562 -6.05 24.39 -4.89
CA GLY A 562 -6.96 23.67 -5.79
C GLY A 562 -8.39 23.54 -5.28
N ASN A 563 -8.72 24.14 -4.13
CA ASN A 563 -10.08 24.14 -3.60
C ASN A 563 -10.93 25.15 -4.36
N SER A 564 -12.15 24.78 -4.74
CA SER A 564 -13.04 25.65 -5.51
C SER A 564 -14.39 25.86 -4.83
N VAL A 565 -14.92 27.08 -4.92
CA VAL A 565 -16.29 27.43 -4.51
C VAL A 565 -17.03 28.07 -5.68
N SER A 566 -18.32 27.73 -5.84
CA SER A 566 -19.18 28.30 -6.86
C SER A 566 -20.30 29.14 -6.24
N ARG A 567 -20.60 30.30 -6.83
CA ARG A 567 -21.65 31.22 -6.40
C ARG A 567 -22.44 31.76 -7.59
N PRO A 568 -23.78 31.80 -7.53
CA PRO A 568 -24.58 32.41 -8.57
C PRO A 568 -24.41 33.94 -8.56
N VAL A 569 -24.30 34.53 -9.74
CA VAL A 569 -24.24 35.99 -9.96
C VAL A 569 -25.34 36.36 -10.94
N LEU A 570 -26.24 37.27 -10.53
CA LEU A 570 -27.25 37.83 -11.41
C LEU A 570 -26.71 39.13 -12.03
N VAL A 571 -26.59 39.20 -13.35
CA VAL A 571 -26.24 40.42 -14.10
C VAL A 571 -27.51 41.04 -14.67
N GLN A 572 -27.70 42.35 -14.48
CA GLN A 572 -28.89 43.11 -14.86
C GLN A 572 -28.60 44.22 -15.87
#